data_AF-A0A349X923-F1
#
_entry.id   AF-A0A349X923-F1
#
_cell.length_a   1.000
_cell.length_b   1.000
_cell.length_c   1.000
_cell.angle_alpha   90.00
_cell.angle_beta   90.00
_cell.angle_gamma   90.00
#
_symmetry.space_group_name_H-M   'P 1'
#
loop_
_entity.id
_entity.type
_entity.pdbx_description
1 polymer ?
#
loop_
_entity_poly.entity_id
_entity_poly.type
_entity_poly.pdbx_seq_one_letter_code
_entity_poly.pdbx_strand_id
1 'polypeptide(L)'
;MQKPPHTTASSKYSQRHAELSVEIELHNSRYYRHDAPLIADYDYDQLMLELMALEAAHPELLTPESPSQRVGGAVLEQFDQVVHEMPMLSLSNGFSSDDVSEFDRRLHEQVAQPIEHVFEYVAEPKLDGLAVS
;
A
#
# COMPACT_ATOMS: atom_id res chain seq x y z
N MET A 1 -0.63 44.83 -35.58
CA MET A 1 0.60 44.07 -35.25
C MET A 1 0.19 42.79 -34.54
N GLN A 2 0.57 41.64 -35.10
CA GLN A 2 0.15 40.29 -34.70
C GLN A 2 0.60 39.92 -33.28
N LYS A 3 -0.30 39.27 -32.53
CA LYS A 3 0.05 38.43 -31.37
C LYS A 3 0.46 37.04 -31.88
N PRO A 4 1.51 36.41 -31.34
CA PRO A 4 1.99 35.10 -31.81
C PRO A 4 1.07 33.96 -31.30
N PRO A 5 1.04 32.80 -31.98
CA PRO A 5 0.19 31.67 -31.62
C PRO A 5 0.90 30.78 -30.58
N HIS A 6 0.36 30.71 -29.36
CA HIS A 6 0.74 29.70 -28.35
C HIS A 6 -0.49 28.85 -28.03
N THR A 7 -0.81 27.84 -28.84
CA THR A 7 -1.95 26.94 -28.51
C THR A 7 -1.75 25.49 -28.93
N THR A 8 -0.82 25.15 -29.84
CA THR A 8 -0.75 23.79 -30.38
C THR A 8 -0.06 22.77 -29.46
N ALA A 9 0.91 23.18 -28.64
CA ALA A 9 1.68 22.26 -27.80
C ALA A 9 0.89 21.79 -26.56
N SER A 10 0.17 22.70 -25.89
CA SER A 10 -0.69 22.39 -24.74
C SER A 10 -1.76 21.35 -25.10
N SER A 11 -2.33 21.44 -26.32
CA SER A 11 -3.33 20.48 -26.81
C SER A 11 -2.81 19.04 -26.92
N LYS A 12 -1.54 18.83 -27.28
CA LYS A 12 -0.96 17.48 -27.43
C LYS A 12 -0.76 16.81 -26.07
N TYR A 13 -0.28 17.57 -25.09
CA TYR A 13 -0.07 17.06 -23.73
C TYR A 13 -1.40 16.78 -23.02
N SER A 14 -2.41 17.64 -23.19
CA SER A 14 -3.76 17.36 -22.70
C SER A 14 -4.35 16.10 -23.33
N GLN A 15 -4.12 15.87 -24.63
CA GLN A 15 -4.58 14.66 -25.29
C GLN A 15 -3.89 13.41 -24.74
N ARG A 16 -2.56 13.44 -24.60
CA ARG A 16 -1.82 12.30 -24.03
C ARG A 16 -2.19 12.04 -22.56
N HIS A 17 -2.40 13.10 -21.77
CA HIS A 17 -2.89 13.00 -20.39
C HIS A 17 -4.24 12.26 -20.32
N ALA A 18 -5.18 12.64 -21.19
CA ALA A 18 -6.48 12.00 -21.26
C ALA A 18 -6.39 10.53 -21.69
N GLU A 19 -5.55 10.22 -22.67
CA GLU A 19 -5.30 8.84 -23.12
C GLU A 19 -4.73 7.97 -22.00
N LEU A 20 -3.67 8.43 -21.34
CA LEU A 20 -3.06 7.74 -20.20
C LEU A 20 -4.05 7.55 -19.06
N SER A 21 -4.83 8.59 -18.74
CA SER A 21 -5.82 8.51 -17.67
C SER A 21 -6.89 7.44 -17.96
N VAL A 22 -7.38 7.36 -19.20
CA VAL A 22 -8.37 6.34 -19.61
C VAL A 22 -7.76 4.94 -19.59
N GLU A 23 -6.53 4.78 -20.08
CA GLU A 23 -5.83 3.50 -20.12
C GLU A 23 -5.55 2.96 -18.71
N ILE A 24 -5.03 3.82 -17.83
CA ILE A 24 -4.76 3.47 -16.42
C ILE A 24 -6.04 3.11 -15.69
N GLU A 25 -7.14 3.85 -15.89
CA GLU A 25 -8.44 3.51 -15.28
C GLU A 25 -9.00 2.16 -15.76
N LEU A 26 -8.79 1.82 -17.04
CA LEU A 26 -9.15 0.50 -17.55
C LEU A 26 -8.34 -0.60 -16.84
N HIS A 27 -7.04 -0.41 -16.69
CA HIS A 27 -6.17 -1.36 -15.98
C HIS A 27 -6.53 -1.45 -14.49
N ASN A 28 -6.79 -0.33 -13.84
CA ASN A 28 -7.29 -0.30 -12.46
C ASN A 28 -8.60 -1.09 -12.31
N SER A 29 -9.57 -0.88 -13.20
CA SER A 29 -10.83 -1.65 -13.16
C SER A 29 -10.57 -3.15 -13.35
N ARG A 30 -9.67 -3.53 -14.26
CA ARG A 30 -9.33 -4.94 -14.53
C ARG A 30 -8.63 -5.60 -13.35
N TYR A 31 -7.70 -4.89 -12.72
CA TYR A 31 -6.99 -5.34 -11.55
C TYR A 31 -7.90 -5.41 -10.32
N TYR A 32 -8.54 -4.30 -9.93
CA TYR A 32 -9.29 -4.23 -8.67
C TYR A 32 -10.69 -4.83 -8.73
N ARG A 33 -11.42 -4.74 -9.86
CA ARG A 33 -12.83 -5.20 -9.91
C ARG A 33 -12.98 -6.60 -10.47
N HIS A 34 -12.11 -6.99 -11.40
CA HIS A 34 -12.28 -8.21 -12.17
C HIS A 34 -11.24 -9.29 -11.86
N ASP A 35 -10.25 -8.99 -11.03
CA ASP A 35 -9.12 -9.88 -10.71
C ASP A 35 -8.51 -10.52 -11.98
N ALA A 36 -8.45 -9.71 -13.05
CA ALA A 36 -8.08 -10.16 -14.40
C ALA A 36 -7.23 -9.07 -15.09
N PRO A 37 -5.99 -8.83 -14.58
CA PRO A 37 -5.10 -7.84 -15.15
C PRO A 37 -4.81 -8.12 -16.64
N LEU A 38 -4.78 -7.06 -17.44
CA LEU A 38 -4.51 -7.16 -18.89
C LEU A 38 -3.03 -7.01 -19.25
N ILE A 39 -2.25 -6.39 -18.35
CA ILE A 39 -0.84 -6.10 -18.51
C ILE A 39 -0.10 -6.46 -17.22
N ALA A 40 1.22 -6.64 -17.31
CA ALA A 40 2.05 -6.89 -16.14
C ALA A 40 2.22 -5.60 -15.32
N ASP A 41 2.53 -5.75 -14.02
CA ASP A 41 2.74 -4.63 -13.11
C ASP A 41 3.79 -3.64 -13.62
N TYR A 42 4.88 -4.15 -14.23
CA TYR A 42 5.91 -3.31 -14.83
C TYR A 42 5.36 -2.36 -15.91
N ASP A 43 4.48 -2.87 -16.79
CA ASP A 43 3.91 -2.07 -17.88
C ASP A 43 2.95 -1.01 -17.32
N TYR A 44 2.17 -1.37 -16.28
CA TYR A 44 1.31 -0.42 -15.57
C TYR A 44 2.14 0.69 -14.90
N ASP A 45 3.23 0.33 -14.24
CA ASP A 45 4.13 1.29 -13.59
C ASP A 45 4.72 2.27 -14.61
N GLN A 46 5.07 1.81 -15.83
CA GLN A 46 5.54 2.71 -16.88
C GLN A 46 4.47 3.73 -17.31
N LEU A 47 3.21 3.30 -17.45
CA LEU A 47 2.11 4.21 -17.77
C LEU A 47 1.89 5.26 -16.67
N MET A 48 1.94 4.83 -15.40
CA MET A 48 1.78 5.74 -14.25
C MET A 48 2.94 6.73 -14.15
N LEU A 49 4.18 6.29 -14.36
CA LEU A 49 5.34 7.16 -14.39
C LEU A 49 5.26 8.20 -15.50
N GLU A 50 4.78 7.82 -16.69
CA GLU A 50 4.56 8.76 -17.80
C GLU A 50 3.51 9.82 -17.43
N LEU A 51 2.38 9.41 -16.85
CA LEU A 51 1.32 10.32 -16.40
C LEU A 51 1.85 11.33 -15.38
N MET A 52 2.56 10.83 -14.35
CA MET A 52 3.14 11.68 -13.30
C MET A 52 4.20 12.66 -13.86
N ALA A 53 5.04 12.20 -14.80
CA ALA A 53 6.02 13.07 -15.44
C ALA A 53 5.35 14.18 -16.27
N LEU A 54 4.25 13.84 -16.95
CA LEU A 54 3.49 14.79 -17.76
C LEU A 54 2.78 15.84 -16.89
N GLU A 55 2.19 15.44 -15.77
CA GLU A 55 1.59 16.37 -14.80
C GLU A 55 2.62 17.23 -14.07
N ALA A 56 3.80 16.70 -13.79
CA ALA A 56 4.90 17.48 -13.22
C ALA A 56 5.41 18.55 -14.20
N ALA A 57 5.46 18.24 -15.50
CA ALA A 57 5.84 19.19 -16.55
C ALA A 57 4.72 20.19 -16.89
N HIS A 58 3.47 19.80 -16.69
CA HIS A 58 2.27 20.59 -17.00
C HIS A 58 1.30 20.59 -15.81
N PRO A 59 1.57 21.40 -14.77
CA PRO A 59 0.74 21.44 -13.56
C PRO A 59 -0.74 21.79 -13.82
N GLU A 60 -1.05 22.43 -14.94
CA GLU A 60 -2.41 22.72 -15.39
C GLU A 60 -3.25 21.46 -15.73
N LEU A 61 -2.61 20.31 -15.94
CA LEU A 61 -3.27 19.03 -16.23
C LEU A 61 -3.59 18.22 -14.97
N LEU A 62 -2.97 18.57 -13.84
CA LEU A 62 -3.19 17.90 -12.57
C LEU A 62 -4.61 18.19 -12.07
N THR A 63 -5.44 17.16 -12.04
CA THR A 63 -6.83 17.24 -11.58
C THR A 63 -7.04 16.29 -10.39
N PRO A 64 -7.94 16.61 -9.45
CA PRO A 64 -8.31 15.69 -8.36
C PRO A 64 -8.81 14.32 -8.85
N GLU A 65 -9.33 14.26 -10.07
CA GLU A 65 -9.85 13.05 -10.70
C GLU A 65 -8.76 12.21 -11.39
N SER A 66 -7.53 12.72 -11.50
CA SER A 66 -6.42 12.01 -12.13
C SER A 66 -6.07 10.71 -11.38
N PRO A 67 -5.77 9.61 -12.09
CA PRO A 67 -5.33 8.37 -11.46
C PRO A 67 -4.07 8.53 -10.61
N SER A 68 -3.19 9.50 -10.92
CA SER A 68 -1.98 9.77 -10.14
C SER A 68 -2.28 10.31 -8.72
N GLN A 69 -3.47 10.87 -8.52
CA GLN A 69 -3.93 11.43 -7.24
C GLN A 69 -4.63 10.38 -6.36
N ARG A 70 -4.89 9.17 -6.88
CA ARG A 70 -5.53 8.08 -6.16
C ARG A 70 -4.49 7.01 -5.84
N VAL A 71 -4.32 6.72 -4.54
CA VAL A 71 -3.51 5.58 -4.10
C VAL A 71 -4.43 4.40 -3.88
N GLY A 72 -4.25 3.34 -4.68
CA GLY A 72 -5.09 2.14 -4.62
C GLY A 72 -6.45 2.32 -5.31
N GLY A 73 -7.05 1.19 -5.70
CA GLY A 73 -8.39 1.16 -6.29
C GLY A 73 -9.48 1.48 -5.28
N ALA A 74 -10.73 1.58 -5.77
CA ALA A 74 -11.89 1.57 -4.89
C ALA A 74 -11.80 0.34 -3.97
N VAL A 75 -11.98 0.54 -2.67
CA VAL A 75 -12.10 -0.55 -1.70
C VAL A 75 -13.16 -1.51 -2.24
N LEU A 76 -12.76 -2.74 -2.55
CA LEU A 76 -13.72 -3.76 -2.96
C LEU A 76 -14.75 -3.89 -1.84
N GLU A 77 -16.02 -3.62 -2.12
CA GLU A 77 -17.16 -3.90 -1.22
C GLU A 77 -17.38 -5.43 -1.03
N GLN A 78 -16.36 -6.27 -1.25
CA GLN A 78 -16.45 -7.73 -1.22
C GLN A 78 -16.24 -8.32 0.17
N PHE A 79 -15.82 -7.52 1.15
CA PHE A 79 -15.56 -8.01 2.50
C PHE A 79 -16.40 -7.23 3.50
N ASP A 80 -17.39 -7.91 4.05
CA ASP A 80 -18.11 -7.43 5.23
C ASP A 80 -17.13 -7.37 6.41
N GLN A 81 -17.21 -6.30 7.21
CA GLN A 81 -16.47 -6.25 8.46
C GLN A 81 -17.04 -7.29 9.42
N VAL A 82 -16.20 -8.24 9.83
CA VAL A 82 -16.52 -9.21 10.87
C VAL A 82 -15.76 -8.87 12.13
N VAL A 83 -16.43 -8.98 13.28
CA VAL A 83 -15.80 -8.85 14.59
C VAL A 83 -15.33 -10.25 14.99
N HIS A 84 -14.03 -10.41 15.22
CA HIS A 84 -13.49 -11.67 15.75
C HIS A 84 -14.08 -11.94 17.14
N GLU A 85 -14.52 -13.18 17.38
CA GLU A 85 -15.08 -13.60 18.67
C GLU A 85 -14.07 -13.39 19.82
N MET A 86 -12.78 -13.63 19.54
CA MET A 86 -11.68 -13.28 20.42
C MET A 86 -10.75 -12.27 19.73
N PRO A 87 -10.26 -11.24 20.45
CA PRO A 87 -9.31 -10.28 19.87
C PRO A 87 -8.06 -10.98 19.36
N MET A 88 -7.68 -10.71 18.11
CA MET A 88 -6.38 -11.09 17.58
C MET A 88 -5.32 -10.14 18.15
N LEU A 89 -4.54 -10.63 19.12
CA LEU A 89 -3.50 -9.84 19.78
C LEU A 89 -2.22 -9.81 18.93
N SER A 90 -1.51 -8.68 19.01
CA SER A 90 -0.14 -8.58 18.50
C SER A 90 0.87 -8.93 19.59
N LEU A 91 2.09 -9.27 19.18
CA LEU A 91 3.22 -9.53 20.07
C LEU A 91 4.11 -8.29 20.18
N SER A 92 4.74 -8.11 21.33
CA SER A 92 5.83 -7.14 21.49
C SER A 92 7.10 -7.65 20.80
N ASN A 93 7.90 -6.74 20.26
CA ASN A 93 9.16 -7.07 19.58
C ASN A 93 10.34 -7.06 20.57
N GLY A 94 11.36 -7.86 20.28
CA GLY A 94 12.69 -7.79 20.89
C GLY A 94 13.75 -7.92 19.80
N PHE A 95 14.78 -7.08 19.84
CA PHE A 95 15.81 -7.01 18.79
C PHE A 95 17.21 -7.35 19.33
N SER A 96 17.36 -7.41 20.64
CA SER A 96 18.60 -7.70 21.36
C SER A 96 18.42 -8.81 22.40
N SER A 97 19.52 -9.37 22.88
CA SER A 97 19.52 -10.33 24.00
C SER A 97 18.98 -9.72 25.30
N ASP A 98 19.17 -8.42 25.49
CA ASP A 98 18.73 -7.70 26.68
C ASP A 98 17.21 -7.59 26.70
N ASP A 99 16.56 -7.42 25.54
CA ASP A 99 15.09 -7.41 25.43
C ASP A 99 14.47 -8.74 25.87
N VAL A 100 15.12 -9.85 25.53
CA VAL A 100 14.70 -11.21 25.92
C VAL A 100 14.90 -11.42 27.41
N SER A 101 16.03 -10.97 27.95
CA SER A 101 16.34 -11.08 29.39
C SER A 101 15.38 -10.23 30.23
N GLU A 102 15.02 -9.04 29.74
CA GLU A 102 14.05 -8.17 30.38
C GLU A 102 12.62 -8.73 30.28
N PHE A 103 12.26 -9.40 29.19
CA PHE A 103 10.99 -10.13 29.08
C PHE A 103 10.89 -11.24 30.13
N ASP A 104 11.93 -12.06 30.27
CA ASP A 104 12.02 -13.12 31.28
C ASP A 104 11.92 -12.55 32.70
N ARG A 105 12.68 -11.48 33.00
CA ARG A 105 12.61 -10.76 34.28
C ARG A 105 11.20 -10.27 34.60
N ARG A 106 10.50 -9.66 33.65
CA ARG A 106 9.10 -9.20 33.83
C ARG A 106 8.15 -10.37 34.06
N LEU A 107 8.35 -11.51 33.41
CA LEU A 107 7.54 -12.70 33.62
C LEU A 107 7.64 -13.18 35.07
N HIS A 108 8.86 -13.29 35.61
CA HIS A 108 9.11 -13.60 37.01
C HIS A 108 8.35 -12.69 37.98
N GLU A 109 8.37 -11.38 37.73
CA GLU A 109 7.63 -10.40 38.53
C GLU A 109 6.11 -10.61 38.44
N GLN A 110 5.59 -10.83 37.23
CA GLN A 110 4.15 -10.95 36.97
C GLN A 110 3.54 -12.22 37.56
N VAL A 111 4.29 -13.34 37.54
CA VAL A 111 3.81 -14.62 38.08
C VAL A 111 4.33 -14.92 39.49
N ALA A 112 5.03 -13.96 40.11
CA ALA A 112 5.62 -14.05 41.45
C ALA A 112 6.51 -15.29 41.65
N GLN A 113 7.39 -15.58 40.68
CA GLN A 113 8.37 -16.66 40.74
C GLN A 113 9.79 -16.11 40.95
N PRO A 114 10.64 -16.79 41.74
CA PRO A 114 12.02 -16.36 41.98
C PRO A 114 12.86 -16.54 40.70
N ILE A 115 13.93 -15.74 40.52
CA ILE A 115 14.74 -15.72 39.28
C ILE A 115 15.43 -17.06 38.97
N GLU A 116 15.56 -17.93 39.96
CA GLU A 116 16.10 -19.28 39.82
C GLU A 116 15.09 -20.27 39.22
N HIS A 117 13.81 -19.91 39.16
CA HIS A 117 12.79 -20.72 38.50
C HIS A 117 13.02 -20.70 36.98
N VAL A 118 13.14 -21.87 36.37
CA VAL A 118 13.37 -21.96 34.91
C VAL A 118 12.04 -22.20 34.21
N PHE A 119 11.60 -21.22 33.41
CA PHE A 119 10.45 -21.38 32.53
C PHE A 119 10.80 -22.22 31.30
N GLU A 120 9.84 -23.01 30.83
CA GLU A 120 9.92 -23.66 29.53
C GLU A 120 9.41 -22.70 28.44
N TYR A 121 10.22 -22.51 27.40
CA TYR A 121 9.91 -21.64 26.27
C TYR A 121 9.69 -22.44 24.99
N VAL A 122 8.64 -22.10 24.25
CA VAL A 122 8.43 -22.58 22.89
C VAL A 122 8.89 -21.47 21.93
N ALA A 123 9.85 -21.79 21.07
CA ALA A 123 10.38 -20.88 20.07
C ALA A 123 9.93 -21.32 18.67
N GLU A 124 9.06 -20.52 18.05
CA GLU A 124 8.55 -20.78 16.70
C GLU A 124 9.10 -19.73 15.73
N PRO A 125 9.40 -20.10 14.46
CA PRO A 125 9.72 -19.13 13.44
C PRO A 125 8.57 -18.15 13.24
N LYS A 126 8.84 -16.84 13.34
CA LYS A 126 7.85 -15.81 13.00
C LYS A 126 7.60 -15.84 11.50
N LEU A 127 6.42 -16.31 11.10
CA LEU A 127 5.98 -16.28 9.71
C LEU A 127 5.69 -14.82 9.30
N ASP A 128 6.26 -14.40 8.17
CA ASP A 128 6.01 -13.09 7.59
C ASP A 128 4.91 -13.21 6.55
N GLY A 129 3.66 -12.96 6.97
CA GLY A 129 2.47 -13.18 6.18
C GLY A 129 1.23 -12.55 6.82
N LEU A 130 0.06 -12.92 6.30
CA LEU A 130 -1.22 -12.40 6.79
C LEU A 130 -1.77 -13.32 7.89
N ALA A 131 -2.19 -12.73 9.01
CA ALA A 131 -2.91 -13.46 10.05
C ALA A 131 -4.36 -13.70 9.59
N VAL A 132 -4.84 -14.92 9.75
CA VAL A 132 -6.20 -15.35 9.35
C VAL A 132 -6.89 -15.98 10.55
N SER A 133 -8.18 -15.72 10.72
CA SER A 133 -9.05 -16.26 11.78
C SER A 133 -10.41 -16.61 11.21
#